data_AF-A0A4Q7PEW1-F1
#
_entry.id   AF-A0A4Q7PEW1-F1
#
_cell.length_a   1.000
_cell.length_b   1.000
_cell.length_c   1.000
_cell.angle_alpha   90.00
_cell.angle_beta   90.00
_cell.angle_gamma   90.00
#
_symmetry.space_group_name_H-M   'P 1'
#
loop_
_entity.id
_entity.type
_entity.pdbx_description
1 polymer ?
#
loop_
_entity_poly.entity_id
_entity_poly.type
_entity_poly.pdbx_seq_one_letter_code
_entity_poly.pdbx_strand_id
1 'polypeptide(L)'
;MMKKYVFILAAGIALASCSSKKQATASTFDPNNNPYYVKKGKSKEVTDPIIKQRIVAIIEEQLNISTSSIAISPITLTSNGYQWKFMNVKNGKSFVGSTDVKFESVTIEKINRNKDTQVTDF
;
A
#
# COMPACT_ATOMS: atom_id res chain seq x y z
N MET A 1 -38.70 -25.24 56.38
CA MET A 1 -39.78 -24.29 56.03
C MET A 1 -39.25 -22.90 56.36
N MET A 2 -39.20 -21.86 55.53
CA MET A 2 -39.78 -21.46 54.23
C MET A 2 -38.65 -20.83 53.39
N LYS A 3 -38.47 -21.22 52.12
CA LYS A 3 -38.92 -20.49 50.90
C LYS A 3 -38.38 -19.05 50.81
N LYS A 4 -37.28 -18.82 50.09
CA LYS A 4 -37.12 -18.68 48.61
C LYS A 4 -37.38 -17.25 48.11
N TYR A 5 -36.57 -16.89 47.11
CA TYR A 5 -36.73 -15.81 46.13
C TYR A 5 -36.10 -14.45 46.48
N VAL A 6 -34.78 -14.38 46.29
CA VAL A 6 -34.10 -13.13 45.91
C VAL A 6 -34.62 -12.77 44.52
N PHE A 7 -35.59 -11.85 44.51
CA PHE A 7 -36.20 -11.33 43.30
C PHE A 7 -35.21 -10.44 42.56
N ILE A 8 -34.90 -10.91 41.36
CA ILE A 8 -34.52 -10.18 40.15
C ILE A 8 -35.04 -8.73 40.18
N LEU A 9 -34.12 -7.76 40.23
CA LEU A 9 -34.37 -6.38 39.77
C LEU A 9 -33.12 -5.82 39.08
N ALA A 10 -32.59 -6.58 38.12
CA ALA A 10 -31.61 -6.10 37.15
C ALA A 10 -32.28 -6.05 35.78
N ALA A 11 -33.18 -5.09 35.60
CA ALA A 11 -33.74 -4.78 34.30
C ALA A 11 -34.03 -3.28 34.22
N GLY A 12 -33.44 -2.62 33.23
CA GLY A 12 -34.02 -1.39 32.68
C GLY A 12 -33.34 -0.08 33.03
N ILE A 13 -32.05 0.09 32.71
CA ILE A 13 -31.56 1.40 32.26
C ILE A 13 -30.69 1.21 31.01
N ALA A 14 -31.32 0.74 29.95
CA ALA A 14 -30.86 0.98 28.59
C ALA A 14 -32.02 1.67 27.89
N LEU A 15 -31.71 2.64 27.02
CA LEU A 15 -32.64 3.49 26.26
C LEU A 15 -32.98 4.86 26.86
N ALA A 16 -31.96 5.60 27.34
CA ALA A 16 -31.96 7.04 27.06
C ALA A 16 -31.73 7.22 25.55
N SER A 17 -32.85 7.18 24.82
CA SER A 17 -32.97 7.49 23.40
C SER A 17 -32.35 8.85 23.10
N CYS A 18 -31.19 8.87 22.46
CA CYS A 18 -30.65 10.07 21.82
C CYS A 18 -31.40 10.27 20.50
N SER A 19 -32.69 10.66 20.57
CA SER A 19 -33.47 11.08 19.41
C SER A 19 -33.03 12.49 19.00
N SER A 20 -31.84 12.58 18.40
CA SER A 20 -31.48 13.72 17.58
C SER A 20 -31.61 13.28 16.13
N LYS A 21 -32.63 13.77 15.43
CA LYS A 21 -32.72 13.66 13.97
C LYS A 21 -31.51 14.41 13.39
N LYS A 22 -30.38 13.72 13.23
CA LYS A 22 -29.26 14.23 12.46
C LYS A 22 -29.69 14.18 11.00
N GLN A 23 -30.04 15.33 10.45
CA GLN A 23 -30.20 15.50 9.02
C GLN A 23 -28.88 15.08 8.37
N ALA A 24 -28.93 14.07 7.51
CA ALA A 24 -27.75 13.64 6.78
C ALA A 24 -27.25 14.82 5.94
N THR A 25 -26.10 15.36 6.32
CA THR A 25 -25.42 16.37 5.50
C THR A 25 -25.02 15.65 4.22
N ALA A 26 -25.68 15.98 3.12
CA ALA A 26 -25.23 15.54 1.81
C ALA A 26 -23.84 16.15 1.58
N SER A 27 -22.82 15.30 1.64
CA SER A 27 -21.46 15.67 1.27
C SER A 27 -21.47 16.09 -0.20
N THR A 28 -21.21 17.36 -0.47
CA THR A 28 -20.79 17.80 -1.80
C THR A 28 -19.37 17.29 -1.99
N PHE A 29 -19.25 16.02 -2.38
CA PHE A 29 -17.97 15.44 -2.75
C PHE A 29 -17.42 16.23 -3.95
N ASP A 30 -16.51 17.15 -3.68
CA ASP A 30 -15.70 17.81 -4.70
C ASP A 30 -14.40 17.00 -4.87
N PRO A 31 -14.29 16.17 -5.92
CA PRO A 31 -13.08 15.38 -6.17
C PRO A 31 -11.83 16.25 -6.38
N ASN A 32 -11.96 17.56 -6.63
CA ASN A 32 -10.84 18.47 -6.84
C ASN A 32 -10.37 19.18 -5.56
N ASN A 33 -11.18 19.19 -4.49
CA ASN A 33 -10.87 19.89 -3.24
C ASN A 33 -10.69 18.93 -2.04
N ASN A 34 -10.58 17.64 -2.30
CA ASN A 34 -10.31 16.64 -1.28
C ASN A 34 -8.78 16.55 -1.05
N PRO A 35 -8.25 16.94 0.13
CA PRO A 35 -6.82 16.87 0.42
C PRO A 35 -6.27 15.43 0.39
N TYR A 36 -7.14 14.42 0.42
CA TYR A 36 -6.78 13.01 0.35
C TYR A 36 -6.80 12.44 -1.09
N TYR A 37 -7.36 13.15 -2.08
CA TYR A 37 -7.33 12.72 -3.48
C TYR A 37 -6.14 13.35 -4.21
N VAL A 38 -4.96 12.75 -4.04
CA VAL A 38 -3.85 13.04 -4.95
C VAL A 38 -4.21 12.40 -6.30
N LYS A 39 -4.57 13.22 -7.28
CA LYS A 39 -4.79 12.79 -8.67
C LYS A 39 -3.49 12.17 -9.19
N LYS A 40 -3.37 10.84 -9.11
CA LYS A 40 -2.22 10.12 -9.65
C LYS A 40 -2.09 10.52 -11.12
N GLY A 41 -0.97 11.16 -11.47
CA GLY A 41 -0.66 11.45 -12.87
C GLY A 41 -0.73 10.17 -13.70
N LYS A 42 -1.00 10.29 -15.00
CA LYS A 42 -1.01 9.14 -15.93
C LYS A 42 0.40 8.51 -15.97
N SER A 43 0.67 7.60 -15.04
CA SER A 43 1.86 6.75 -15.05
C SER A 43 1.77 5.86 -16.28
N LYS A 44 2.83 5.77 -17.07
CA LYS A 44 2.98 4.76 -18.12
C LYS A 44 3.34 3.42 -17.48
N GLU A 45 2.44 2.93 -16.64
CA GLU A 45 2.59 1.63 -16.00
C GLU A 45 2.58 0.53 -17.05
N VAL A 46 3.52 -0.39 -16.94
CA VAL A 46 3.67 -1.53 -17.84
C VAL A 46 3.06 -2.75 -17.16
N THR A 47 2.01 -3.30 -17.76
CA THR A 47 1.29 -4.47 -17.25
C THR A 47 1.68 -5.77 -17.97
N ASP A 48 2.61 -5.71 -18.94
CA ASP A 48 3.05 -6.86 -19.71
C ASP A 48 3.76 -7.90 -18.79
N PRO A 49 3.23 -9.13 -18.70
CA PRO A 49 3.81 -10.16 -17.85
C PRO A 49 5.21 -10.61 -18.30
N ILE A 50 5.53 -10.54 -19.59
CA ILE A 50 6.84 -10.93 -20.13
C ILE A 50 7.91 -9.95 -19.64
N ILE A 51 7.61 -8.64 -19.67
CA ILE A 51 8.49 -7.59 -19.14
C ILE A 51 8.72 -7.82 -17.64
N LYS A 52 7.67 -8.11 -16.88
CA LYS A 52 7.78 -8.41 -15.46
C LYS A 52 8.63 -9.65 -15.19
N GLN A 53 8.43 -10.74 -15.92
CA GLN A 53 9.22 -11.97 -15.80
C GLN A 53 10.71 -11.70 -16.09
N ARG A 54 11.00 -10.94 -17.14
CA ARG A 54 12.38 -10.61 -17.51
C ARG A 54 13.07 -9.76 -16.44
N ILE A 55 12.38 -8.78 -15.87
CA ILE A 55 12.88 -8.00 -14.73
C ILE A 55 13.16 -8.89 -13.52
N VAL A 56 12.26 -9.82 -13.19
CA VAL A 56 12.45 -10.74 -12.06
C VAL A 56 13.67 -11.64 -12.27
N ALA A 57 13.87 -12.16 -13.49
CA ALA A 57 15.04 -12.95 -13.84
C ALA A 57 16.35 -12.14 -13.69
N ILE A 58 16.36 -10.89 -14.15
CA ILE A 58 17.50 -9.97 -13.98
C ILE A 58 17.85 -9.76 -12.50
N ILE A 59 16.84 -9.57 -11.65
CA ILE A 59 17.05 -9.38 -10.21
C ILE A 59 17.63 -10.66 -9.59
N GLU A 60 17.09 -11.83 -9.94
CA GLU A 60 17.59 -13.11 -9.45
C GLU A 60 19.04 -13.36 -9.87
N GLU A 61 19.39 -13.09 -11.13
CA GLU A 61 20.74 -13.25 -11.67
C GLU A 61 21.74 -12.28 -11.02
N GLN A 62 21.42 -10.98 -10.94
CA GLN A 62 22.37 -9.98 -10.44
C GLN A 62 22.57 -10.01 -8.93
N LEU A 63 21.53 -10.36 -8.16
CA LEU A 63 21.59 -10.33 -6.70
C LEU A 63 21.65 -11.72 -6.06
N ASN A 64 21.55 -12.79 -6.85
CA ASN A 64 21.48 -14.18 -6.39
C ASN A 64 20.38 -14.38 -5.33
N ILE A 65 19.19 -13.80 -5.59
CA ILE A 65 18.03 -13.90 -4.70
C ILE A 65 16.90 -14.66 -5.37
N SER A 66 16.30 -15.61 -4.64
CA SER A 66 15.14 -16.34 -5.14
C SER A 66 13.98 -15.41 -5.47
N THR A 67 13.34 -15.64 -6.62
CA THR A 67 12.13 -14.92 -7.07
C THR A 67 11.03 -14.83 -6.01
N SER A 68 10.86 -15.89 -5.21
CA SER A 68 9.92 -15.96 -4.08
C SER A 68 10.15 -14.89 -3.00
N SER A 69 11.35 -14.32 -2.96
CA SER A 69 11.78 -13.33 -1.98
C SER A 69 11.72 -11.89 -2.50
N ILE A 70 11.14 -11.68 -3.69
CA ILE A 70 11.10 -10.38 -4.36
C ILE A 70 9.68 -9.81 -4.30
N ALA A 71 9.52 -8.66 -3.65
CA ALA A 71 8.32 -7.83 -3.79
C ALA A 71 8.63 -6.66 -4.73
N ILE A 72 7.96 -6.60 -5.88
CA ILE A 72 8.19 -5.59 -6.93
C ILE A 72 7.04 -4.58 -6.98
N SER A 73 7.39 -3.29 -7.11
CA SER A 73 6.42 -2.23 -7.37
C SER A 73 5.93 -2.27 -8.83
N PRO A 74 4.90 -1.48 -9.19
CA PRO A 74 4.58 -1.24 -10.59
C PRO A 74 5.82 -0.84 -11.40
N ILE A 75 5.91 -1.38 -12.61
CA ILE A 75 6.97 -1.07 -13.58
C ILE A 75 6.50 0.12 -14.40
N THR A 76 7.36 1.13 -14.57
CA THR A 76 7.05 2.34 -15.32
C THR A 76 7.91 2.44 -16.56
N LEU A 77 7.30 2.72 -17.71
CA LEU A 77 8.01 3.05 -18.94
C LEU A 77 8.35 4.56 -18.97
N THR A 78 9.63 4.86 -19.10
CA THR A 78 10.18 6.22 -19.21
C THR A 78 10.72 6.47 -20.63
N SER A 79 11.24 7.67 -20.90
CA SER A 79 11.95 7.96 -22.15
C SER A 79 13.20 7.09 -22.34
N ASN A 80 13.78 6.60 -21.24
CA ASN A 80 15.06 5.90 -21.22
C ASN A 80 14.91 4.38 -21.08
N GLY A 81 13.68 3.87 -20.99
CA GLY A 81 13.38 2.46 -20.78
C GLY A 81 12.53 2.20 -19.52
N TYR A 82 12.68 1.03 -18.92
CA TYR A 82 11.86 0.60 -17.78
C TYR A 82 12.49 0.98 -16.45
N GLN A 83 11.66 1.39 -15.50
CA GLN A 83 12.05 1.65 -14.11
C GLN A 83 11.12 0.93 -13.16
N TRP A 84 11.68 0.39 -12.08
CA TRP A 84 10.94 -0.31 -11.03
C TRP A 84 11.63 -0.15 -9.67
N LYS A 85 10.88 -0.40 -8.60
CA LYS A 85 11.44 -0.56 -7.26
C LYS A 85 11.13 -1.97 -6.80
N PHE A 86 12.00 -2.53 -5.97
CA PHE A 86 11.73 -3.82 -5.36
C PHE A 86 12.36 -3.93 -3.97
N MET A 87 11.91 -4.90 -3.21
CA MET A 87 12.42 -5.23 -1.90
C MET A 87 12.72 -6.71 -1.83
N ASN A 88 13.87 -7.06 -1.26
CA ASN A 88 14.10 -8.41 -0.77
C ASN A 88 13.36 -8.56 0.56
N VAL A 89 12.27 -9.32 0.56
CA VAL A 89 11.39 -9.46 1.74
C VAL A 89 12.05 -10.22 2.88
N LYS A 90 13.11 -11.01 2.61
CA LYS A 90 13.84 -11.76 3.66
C LYS A 90 14.70 -10.85 4.53
N ASN A 91 15.26 -9.78 3.97
CA ASN A 91 16.19 -8.90 4.69
C ASN A 91 15.76 -7.42 4.71
N GLY A 92 14.61 -7.10 4.14
CA GLY A 92 14.05 -5.74 4.09
C GLY A 92 14.82 -4.76 3.21
N LYS A 93 15.91 -5.17 2.55
CA LYS A 93 16.70 -4.27 1.69
C LYS A 93 15.87 -3.89 0.46
N SER A 94 15.80 -2.60 0.21
CA SER A 94 15.05 -2.02 -0.91
C SER A 94 16.01 -1.51 -1.99
N PHE A 95 15.57 -1.59 -3.24
CA PHE A 95 16.38 -1.27 -4.41
C PHE A 95 15.53 -0.51 -5.44
N VAL A 96 16.20 0.29 -6.27
CA VAL A 96 15.66 0.81 -7.52
C VAL A 96 16.37 0.09 -8.66
N GLY A 97 15.59 -0.39 -9.62
CA GLY A 97 16.09 -0.96 -10.85
C GLY A 97 15.71 -0.09 -12.04
N SER A 98 16.59 -0.03 -13.02
CA SER A 98 16.30 0.57 -14.31
C SER A 98 16.99 -0.20 -15.43
N THR A 99 16.39 -0.14 -16.61
CA THR A 99 16.98 -0.70 -17.82
C THR A 99 16.49 0.02 -19.07
N ASP A 100 17.23 -0.09 -20.17
CA ASP A 100 16.77 0.35 -21.48
C ASP A 100 15.64 -0.56 -22.01
N VAL A 101 14.98 -0.18 -23.11
CA VAL A 101 13.83 -0.94 -23.63
C VAL A 101 14.23 -2.35 -24.10
N LYS A 102 15.51 -2.59 -24.44
CA LYS A 102 16.01 -3.88 -24.91
C LYS A 102 16.62 -4.75 -23.83
N PHE A 103 16.73 -4.27 -22.59
CA PHE A 103 17.39 -4.96 -21.48
C PHE A 103 18.91 -5.18 -21.68
N GLU A 104 19.56 -4.35 -22.48
CA GLU A 104 21.00 -4.39 -22.73
C GLU A 104 21.80 -3.64 -21.65
N SER A 105 21.17 -2.65 -21.01
CA SER A 105 21.77 -1.81 -19.97
C SER A 105 20.97 -1.94 -18.69
N VAL A 106 21.47 -2.64 -17.68
CA VAL A 106 20.76 -2.82 -16.40
C VAL A 106 21.50 -2.10 -15.29
N THR A 107 20.76 -1.38 -14.45
CA THR A 107 21.28 -0.75 -13.24
C THR A 107 20.38 -1.08 -12.06
N ILE A 108 20.97 -1.61 -10.99
CA ILE A 108 20.30 -1.87 -9.72
C ILE A 108 21.04 -1.14 -8.60
N GLU A 109 20.35 -0.21 -7.95
CA GLU A 109 20.89 0.60 -6.87
C GLU A 109 20.17 0.32 -5.57
N LYS A 110 20.94 0.17 -4.48
CA LYS A 110 20.37 0.02 -3.15
C LYS A 110 19.82 1.36 -2.66
N ILE A 111 18.59 1.36 -2.19
CA ILE A 111 18.00 2.52 -1.52
C ILE A 111 18.56 2.57 -0.10
N ASN A 112 19.41 3.55 0.17
CA ASN A 112 19.83 3.88 1.54
C ASN A 112 18.76 4.80 2.15
N ARG A 113 17.90 4.23 2.99
CA ARG A 113 16.98 5.05 3.81
C ARG A 113 17.81 5.74 4.90
N ASN A 114 18.24 6.97 4.62
CA ASN A 114 18.76 7.84 5.67
C ASN A 114 17.57 8.42 6.44
N LYS A 115 17.29 7.83 7.61
CA LYS A 115 16.26 8.16 8.59
C LYS A 115 14.83 7.76 8.20
N ASP A 116 14.19 7.08 9.14
CA ASP A 116 12.75 6.89 9.17
C ASP A 116 12.08 8.26 9.09
N THR A 117 11.42 8.54 7.97
CA THR A 117 10.41 9.60 7.94
C THR A 117 9.32 9.13 8.90
N GLN A 118 9.37 9.60 10.15
CA GLN A 118 8.24 9.46 11.05
C GLN A 118 7.04 10.08 10.34
N VAL A 119 6.10 9.23 9.93
CA VAL A 119 4.78 9.70 9.57
C VAL A 119 4.16 10.07 10.90
N THR A 120 4.20 11.35 11.25
CA THR A 120 3.42 11.88 12.37
C THR A 120 1.97 11.78 11.96
N ASP A 121 1.25 10.85 12.60
CA ASP A 121 -0.21 10.83 12.59
C ASP A 121 -0.69 12.18 13.17
N PHE A 122 -1.47 12.92 12.38
CA PHE A 122 -2.15 14.16 12.78
C PHE A 122 -3.61 13.87 13.08
#